data_AF-A0A350QKK0-F1
#
_entry.id   AF-A0A350QKK0-F1
#
_cell.length_a   1.000
_cell.length_b   1.000
_cell.length_c   1.000
_cell.angle_alpha   90.00
_cell.angle_beta   90.00
_cell.angle_gamma   90.00
#
_symmetry.space_group_name_H-M   'P 1'
#
loop_
_entity.id
_entity.type
_entity.pdbx_description
1 polymer ?
#
loop_
_entity_poly.entity_id
_entity_poly.type
_entity_poly.pdbx_seq_one_letter_code
_entity_poly.pdbx_strand_id
1 'polypeptide(L)'
;MHSFIIARHDRQNGLSFGYSSNAAASLTKQSLISELCHRVITSGQSKLFYGQHARNLTAVAAELNALAVPLRTHSGIIGVLLVQHTVQAPAYSNADLDLL
;
A
#
# COMPACT_ATOMS: atom_id res chain seq x y z
N MET A 1 0.11 -12.64 -8.59
CA MET A 1 0.63 -11.67 -9.58
C MET A 1 1.11 -10.43 -8.83
N HIS A 2 2.41 -10.15 -8.84
CA HIS A 2 3.04 -9.12 -7.99
C HIS A 2 2.73 -7.76 -8.58
N SER A 3 2.13 -6.89 -7.75
CA SER A 3 1.87 -5.51 -8.12
C SER A 3 2.64 -4.61 -7.17
N PHE A 4 3.41 -3.70 -7.78
CA PHE A 4 4.17 -2.65 -7.13
C PHE A 4 3.56 -1.32 -7.49
N ILE A 5 3.35 -0.48 -6.47
CA ILE A 5 2.77 0.84 -6.61
C ILE A 5 3.65 1.84 -5.89
N ILE A 6 3.94 2.96 -6.56
CA ILE A 6 4.56 4.12 -5.94
C ILE A 6 3.53 5.23 -5.93
N ALA A 7 3.05 5.54 -4.73
CA ALA A 7 2.16 6.66 -4.49
C ALA A 7 2.99 7.86 -4.01
N ARG A 8 2.84 9.00 -4.66
CA ARG A 8 3.38 10.28 -4.22
C ARG A 8 2.35 10.98 -3.35
N HIS A 9 2.81 11.51 -2.23
CA HIS A 9 1.99 12.29 -1.31
C HIS A 9 2.48 13.73 -1.30
N ASP A 10 1.56 14.64 -1.60
CA ASP A 10 1.77 16.08 -1.54
C ASP A 10 0.76 16.67 -0.55
N ARG A 11 1.21 17.53 0.38
CA ARG A 11 0.30 18.10 1.40
C ARG A 11 -0.80 18.99 0.82
N GLN A 12 -0.59 19.59 -0.35
CA GLN A 12 -1.55 20.47 -1.00
C GLN A 12 -2.46 19.69 -1.96
N ASN A 13 -1.92 18.68 -2.63
CA ASN A 13 -2.59 17.96 -3.73
C ASN A 13 -3.01 16.52 -3.37
N GLY A 14 -2.69 16.05 -2.17
CA GLY A 14 -3.03 14.71 -1.69
C GLY A 14 -2.20 13.58 -2.33
N LEU A 15 -2.83 12.41 -2.44
CA LEU A 15 -2.22 11.20 -3.01
C LEU A 15 -2.33 11.21 -4.54
N SER A 16 -1.23 10.93 -5.21
CA SER A 16 -1.17 10.64 -6.65
C SER A 16 -0.38 9.36 -6.91
N PHE A 17 -0.75 8.61 -7.94
CA PHE A 17 -0.10 7.33 -8.25
C PHE A 17 0.87 7.51 -9.40
N GLY A 18 2.17 7.58 -9.08
CA GLY A 18 3.23 7.82 -10.06
C GLY A 18 3.61 6.56 -10.84
N TYR A 19 3.39 5.37 -10.26
CA TYR A 19 3.66 4.10 -10.92
C TYR A 19 2.76 3.00 -10.39
N SER A 20 2.28 2.14 -11.30
CA SER A 20 1.66 0.84 -10.99
C SER A 20 2.19 -0.18 -11.98
N SER A 21 2.81 -1.26 -11.50
CA SER A 21 3.27 -2.36 -12.36
C SER A 21 2.12 -3.13 -13.02
N ASN A 22 0.89 -2.90 -12.56
CA ASN A 22 -0.32 -3.42 -13.18
C ASN A 22 -1.24 -2.24 -13.52
N ALA A 23 -1.12 -1.72 -14.75
CA ALA A 23 -1.84 -0.53 -15.21
C ALA A 23 -3.38 -0.73 -15.23
N ALA A 24 -3.85 -1.99 -15.25
CA ALA A 24 -5.28 -2.34 -15.26
C ALA A 24 -5.86 -2.54 -13.83
N ALA A 25 -5.58 -1.61 -12.91
CA ALA A 25 -6.23 -1.63 -11.60
C ALA A 25 -7.69 -1.14 -11.75
N SER A 26 -8.67 -2.01 -11.48
CA SER A 26 -10.09 -1.64 -11.38
C SER A 26 -10.31 -0.47 -10.41
N LEU A 27 -11.34 0.35 -10.62
CA LEU A 27 -11.73 1.48 -9.76
C LEU A 27 -11.83 1.08 -8.28
N THR A 28 -12.35 -0.12 -8.00
CA THR A 28 -12.47 -0.64 -6.63
C THR A 28 -11.12 -1.01 -6.01
N LYS A 29 -10.12 -1.36 -6.83
CA LYS A 29 -8.74 -1.56 -6.37
C LYS A 29 -8.06 -0.23 -6.09
N GLN A 30 -8.33 0.81 -6.89
CA GLN A 30 -7.78 2.15 -6.66
C GLN A 30 -8.25 2.75 -5.33
N SER A 31 -9.53 2.65 -4.98
CA SER A 31 -10.02 3.16 -3.68
C SER A 31 -9.37 2.45 -2.49
N LEU A 32 -9.19 1.13 -2.58
CA LEU A 32 -8.48 0.35 -1.58
C LEU A 32 -7.01 0.75 -1.48
N ILE A 33 -6.31 0.87 -2.61
CA ILE A 33 -4.90 1.30 -2.66
C ILE A 33 -4.74 2.68 -2.00
N SER A 34 -5.64 3.63 -2.31
CA SER A 34 -5.65 4.96 -1.69
C SER A 34 -5.81 4.89 -0.17
N GLU A 35 -6.73 4.08 0.32
CA GLU A 35 -6.97 3.89 1.76
C GLU A 35 -5.74 3.28 2.47
N LEU A 36 -5.11 2.27 1.87
CA LEU A 36 -3.89 1.65 2.39
C LEU A 36 -2.76 2.67 2.49
N CYS A 37 -2.53 3.44 1.43
CA CYS A 37 -1.53 4.50 1.40
C CYS A 37 -1.82 5.58 2.46
N HIS A 38 -3.08 6.00 2.60
CA HIS A 38 -3.48 7.02 3.56
C HIS A 38 -3.21 6.59 5.00
N ARG A 39 -3.48 5.32 5.35
CA ARG A 39 -3.16 4.77 6.69
C ARG A 39 -1.67 4.80 7.00
N VAL A 40 -0.83 4.53 6.01
CA VAL A 40 0.62 4.54 6.14
C VAL A 40 1.12 5.97 6.31
N ILE A 41 0.65 6.90 5.48
CA ILE A 41 1.00 8.33 5.58
C ILE A 41 0.59 8.90 6.94
N THR A 42 -0.64 8.64 7.37
CA THR A 42 -1.19 9.18 8.62
C THR A 42 -0.46 8.64 9.84
N SER A 43 -0.19 7.32 9.87
CA SER A 43 0.55 6.73 10.99
C SER A 43 2.05 7.01 10.93
N GLY A 44 2.55 7.32 9.74
CA GLY A 44 3.97 7.37 9.42
C GLY A 44 4.70 6.04 9.55
N GLN A 45 4.03 4.91 9.81
CA GLN A 45 4.69 3.62 10.04
C GLN A 45 4.46 2.69 8.85
N SER A 46 5.43 1.82 8.60
CA SER A 46 5.26 0.70 7.68
C SER A 46 4.17 -0.25 8.20
N LYS A 47 3.40 -0.84 7.30
CA LYS A 47 2.26 -1.70 7.65
C LYS A 47 2.22 -2.95 6.77
N LEU A 48 1.94 -4.07 7.44
CA LEU A 48 1.58 -5.34 6.83
C LEU A 48 0.06 -5.48 6.88
N PHE A 49 -0.53 -5.83 5.74
CA PHE A 49 -1.96 -6.04 5.57
C PHE A 49 -2.18 -7.48 5.10
N TYR A 50 -3.07 -8.17 5.79
CA TYR A 50 -3.36 -9.59 5.56
C TYR A 50 -4.82 -9.77 5.16
N GLY A 51 -5.06 -10.51 4.08
CA GLY A 51 -6.40 -10.90 3.65
C GLY A 51 -7.14 -11.60 4.80
N GLN A 52 -8.34 -11.12 5.11
CA GLN A 52 -9.24 -11.52 6.21
C GLN A 52 -8.98 -10.91 7.61
N HIS A 53 -7.75 -10.49 7.95
CA HIS A 53 -7.45 -9.88 9.26
C HIS A 53 -7.48 -8.35 9.24
N ALA A 54 -7.56 -7.74 8.06
CA ALA A 54 -7.84 -6.32 7.91
C ALA A 54 -9.32 -6.02 8.16
N ARG A 55 -9.80 -6.21 9.40
CA ARG A 55 -11.21 -6.02 9.84
C ARG A 55 -11.82 -4.64 9.55
N ASN A 56 -11.04 -3.69 9.03
CA ASN A 56 -11.46 -2.32 8.72
C ASN A 56 -11.26 -1.92 7.25
N LEU A 57 -11.01 -2.87 6.35
CA LEU A 57 -10.91 -2.62 4.91
C LEU A 57 -12.11 -3.23 4.18
N THR A 58 -12.52 -2.61 3.07
CA THR A 58 -13.63 -3.06 2.22
C THR A 58 -13.43 -4.51 1.76
N ALA A 59 -14.50 -5.23 1.40
CA ALA A 59 -14.46 -6.67 1.05
C ALA A 59 -13.39 -7.05 -0.01
N VAL A 60 -12.99 -6.12 -0.88
CA VAL A 60 -11.91 -6.30 -1.88
C VAL A 60 -10.53 -6.45 -1.24
N ALA A 61 -10.31 -5.93 -0.04
CA ALA A 61 -9.08 -6.09 0.72
C ALA A 61 -8.93 -7.49 1.35
N ALA A 62 -10.02 -8.25 1.45
CA ALA A 62 -9.99 -9.60 1.98
C ALA A 62 -9.22 -10.57 1.08
N GLU A 63 -8.95 -10.17 -0.17
CA GLU A 63 -8.30 -11.00 -1.19
C GLU A 63 -6.83 -10.63 -1.44
N LEU A 64 -6.24 -9.74 -0.63
CA LEU A 64 -4.89 -9.23 -0.85
C LEU A 64 -4.02 -9.29 0.40
N ASN A 65 -2.79 -9.75 0.23
CA ASN A 65 -1.69 -9.53 1.16
C ASN A 65 -0.89 -8.33 0.65
N ALA A 66 -0.67 -7.32 1.49
CA ALA A 66 0.03 -6.11 1.09
C ALA A 66 1.03 -5.66 2.15
N LEU A 67 2.12 -5.07 1.67
CA LEU A 67 3.16 -4.44 2.45
C LEU A 67 3.29 -3.00 1.98
N ALA A 68 3.21 -2.06 2.91
CA ALA A 68 3.29 -0.64 2.58
C ALA A 68 4.32 0.06 3.46
N VAL A 69 5.21 0.81 2.84
CA VAL A 69 6.33 1.50 3.49
C VAL A 69 6.26 2.99 3.14
N PRO A 70 6.31 3.90 4.14
CA PRO A 70 6.34 5.33 3.88
C PRO A 70 7.68 5.73 3.25
N LEU A 71 7.63 6.45 2.14
CA LEU A 71 8.80 7.05 1.53
C LEU A 71 9.10 8.38 2.23
N ARG A 72 10.29 8.50 2.82
CA ARG A 72 10.67 9.63 3.66
C ARG A 72 11.85 10.40 3.09
N THR A 73 11.82 11.70 3.31
CA THR A 73 12.97 12.58 3.22
C THR A 73 13.19 13.23 4.58
N HIS A 74 14.27 14.02 4.70
CA HIS A 74 14.51 14.84 5.88
C HIS A 74 13.36 15.82 6.22
N SER A 75 12.52 16.17 5.24
CA SER A 75 11.39 17.09 5.42
C SER A 75 10.06 16.39 5.72
N GLY A 76 10.01 15.06 5.68
CA GLY A 76 8.83 14.26 6.04
C GLY A 76 8.49 13.16 5.03
N ILE A 77 7.24 12.70 5.07
CA ILE A 77 6.74 11.65 4.19
C ILE A 77 6.34 12.26 2.84
N ILE A 78 6.94 11.77 1.76
CA ILE A 78 6.71 12.20 0.38
C ILE A 78 5.89 11.19 -0.43
N GLY A 79 5.57 10.04 0.14
CA GLY A 79 4.85 8.99 -0.57
C GLY A 79 4.79 7.66 0.17
N VAL A 80 4.36 6.63 -0.54
CA VAL A 80 4.26 5.24 -0.07
C VAL A 80 4.71 4.32 -1.19
N LEU A 81 5.59 3.38 -0.86
CA LEU A 81 5.82 2.17 -1.64
C LEU A 81 4.83 1.10 -1.16
N LEU A 82 3.97 0.63 -2.05
CA LEU A 82 3.00 -0.43 -1.77
C LEU A 82 3.31 -1.63 -2.65
N VAL A 83 3.51 -2.78 -2.01
CA VAL A 83 3.64 -4.08 -2.67
C VAL A 83 2.43 -4.91 -2.30
N GLN A 84 1.77 -5.51 -3.28
CA GLN A 84 0.57 -6.31 -3.04
C GLN A 84 0.58 -7.60 -3.84
N HIS A 85 -0.09 -8.60 -3.26
CA HIS A 85 -0.26 -9.92 -3.82
C HIS A 85 -1.61 -10.51 -3.47
N THR A 86 -2.03 -11.51 -4.26
CA THR A 86 -3.29 -12.20 -4.02
C THR A 86 -3.18 -13.01 -2.72
N VAL A 87 -4.28 -13.17 -1.99
CA VAL A 87 -4.31 -13.85 -0.67
C VAL A 87 -3.79 -15.29 -0.69
N GLN A 88 -3.82 -15.94 -1.86
CA GLN A 88 -3.29 -17.29 -2.06
C GLN A 88 -1.75 -17.33 -2.03
N ALA A 89 -1.08 -16.18 -2.21
CA ALA A 89 0.36 -16.07 -2.07
C ALA A 89 0.76 -15.85 -0.60
N PRO A 90 1.97 -16.25 -0.18
CA PRO A 90 2.47 -16.01 1.17
C PRO A 90 2.33 -14.54 1.56
N ALA A 91 1.94 -14.31 2.81
CA ALA A 91 1.87 -12.96 3.32
C ALA A 91 3.26 -12.40 3.63
N TYR A 92 3.40 -11.08 3.52
CA TYR A 92 4.63 -10.39 3.89
C TYR A 92 4.85 -10.44 5.40
N SER A 93 6.11 -10.43 5.79
CA SER A 93 6.63 -10.54 7.14
C SER A 93 7.46 -9.32 7.52
N ASN A 94 7.90 -9.25 8.78
CA ASN A 94 8.85 -8.22 9.20
C ASN A 94 10.22 -8.35 8.52
N ALA A 95 10.62 -9.57 8.11
CA ALA A 95 11.85 -9.74 7.34
C ALA A 95 11.77 -9.04 5.96
N ASP A 96 10.58 -8.99 5.37
CA ASP A 96 10.33 -8.26 4.12
C ASP A 96 10.35 -6.73 4.34
N LEU A 97 10.03 -6.27 5.56
CA LEU A 97 10.18 -4.87 5.96
C LEU A 97 11.65 -4.48 6.10
N ASP A 98 12.45 -5.32 6.74
CA ASP A 98 13.87 -5.02 7.01
C ASP A 98 14.71 -4.94 5.72
N LEU A 99 14.23 -5.53 4.63
CA LEU A 99 14.86 -5.43 3.31
C LEU A 99 14.63 -4.06 2.63
N LEU A 100 13.58 -3.32 3.01
CA LEU A 100 13.10 -2.09 2.35
C LEU A 100 13.48 -0.81 3.11
#